data_AF-A0A4R3TNG2-F1
#
_entry.id   AF-A0A4R3TNG2-F1
#
_cell.length_a   1.000
_cell.length_b   1.000
_cell.length_c   1.000
_cell.angle_alpha   90.00
_cell.angle_beta   90.00
_cell.angle_gamma   90.00
#
_symmetry.space_group_name_H-M   'P 1'
#
loop_
_entity.id
_entity.type
_entity.pdbx_description
1 polymer ?
#
loop_
_entity_poly.entity_id
_entity_poly.type
_entity_poly.pdbx_seq_one_letter_code
_entity_poly.pdbx_strand_id
1 'polypeptide(L)'
;MQIDWEVRNRFRLFREERDFLLHVENARNRSILAAEQSLELQSEGRGWARNMVNRLCIDLQGRVNQPCTRDNVKENYITPIDHPVTVRLTGAVPVGATCAWSFDDGDGLQQSTFDCAEPINLRVRYGRQTVATVDVSAGPDPTQRLQTEIRVRDIFVAGLGDSIASGEGNPDRPLALSDEGFCFRSYLGTAGAQYYRPSRHGFKGGRACEAPDTLANWQRYSALWFNAPCHRSLYSYQARTALALAVRYTHIAVTFLPLACTGASIADGLLGSQRARECPPGKSGVCNTSVNAQVAELREALTAAKKRQPDRTLDLVLLSVGANDVYFSGLVADVIVDTATERTLFRRSGVMASVDDSRDALTRELPQSFVKLREALKPLVGGDLSRVVYVSYANPALADGGVPCRGGRAGFDIHPSFNADPQRLARVSTFVDTEFLPQLKGLATCTRGALCRDPEADRMTFVDAHQATFADHGFCAHSGNDPEFDRACFAENGQSFNPDIVSAASQPMLCGRGASEYRAYLPRARWIRDANDSYFAAMTYPQGLPAASQPTDIHDATWGVLSAVYGGAVHPSAEGHAAMADAALPAASAVLGLDAVPPNVTRGFLPQLLPGAQQ
;
A
#
# COMPACT_ATOMS: atom_id res chain seq x y z
N MET A 1 -27.54 -16.57 26.46
CA MET A 1 -27.51 -15.23 25.85
C MET A 1 -26.21 -14.54 26.24
N GLN A 2 -25.67 -13.68 25.38
CA GLN A 2 -24.48 -12.87 25.65
C GLN A 2 -24.59 -11.55 24.89
N ILE A 3 -24.04 -10.46 25.45
CA ILE A 3 -23.91 -9.19 24.74
C ILE A 3 -22.67 -9.29 23.86
N ASP A 4 -22.84 -9.06 22.57
CA ASP A 4 -21.76 -8.99 21.59
C ASP A 4 -21.69 -7.56 21.02
N TRP A 5 -20.49 -7.07 20.77
CA TRP A 5 -20.31 -5.73 20.23
C TRP A 5 -19.12 -5.64 19.27
N GLU A 6 -19.20 -4.71 18.33
CA GLU A 6 -18.10 -4.43 17.42
C GLU A 6 -18.03 -2.95 17.10
N VAL A 7 -16.82 -2.48 16.82
CA VAL A 7 -16.60 -1.14 16.28
C VAL A 7 -17.04 -1.12 14.82
N ARG A 8 -17.75 -0.06 14.43
CA ARG A 8 -18.17 0.19 13.04
C ARG A 8 -17.08 0.93 12.29
N ASN A 9 -16.96 0.68 10.99
CA ASN A 9 -15.98 1.31 10.10
C ASN A 9 -14.57 1.40 10.75
N ARG A 10 -14.02 0.23 11.13
CA ARG A 10 -12.85 0.10 12.02
C ARG A 10 -11.58 0.65 11.40
N PHE A 11 -11.47 0.62 10.07
CA PHE A 11 -10.35 1.21 9.36
C PHE A 11 -10.60 2.69 9.14
N ARG A 12 -9.98 3.54 9.96
CA ARG A 12 -10.39 4.94 10.05
C ARG A 12 -10.10 5.75 8.79
N LEU A 13 -9.24 5.27 7.91
CA LEU A 13 -8.91 5.96 6.67
C LEU A 13 -10.12 6.09 5.73
N PHE A 14 -11.04 5.13 5.73
CA PHE A 14 -12.23 5.12 4.87
C PHE A 14 -13.35 6.02 5.39
N ARG A 15 -13.80 7.00 4.60
CA ARG A 15 -14.85 7.92 5.05
C ARG A 15 -16.24 7.30 5.17
N GLU A 16 -16.46 6.15 4.54
CA GLU A 16 -17.77 5.51 4.46
C GLU A 16 -17.66 4.04 4.87
N GLU A 17 -18.53 3.60 5.76
CA GLU A 17 -18.57 2.23 6.27
C GLU A 17 -18.73 1.19 5.16
N ARG A 18 -19.45 1.50 4.07
CA ARG A 18 -19.60 0.58 2.92
C ARG A 18 -18.26 0.17 2.32
N ASP A 19 -17.28 1.07 2.32
CA ASP A 19 -15.95 0.78 1.76
C ASP A 19 -15.21 -0.20 2.67
N PHE A 20 -15.39 -0.09 3.99
CA PHE A 20 -14.87 -1.05 4.96
C PHE A 20 -15.58 -2.41 4.88
N LEU A 21 -16.92 -2.42 4.77
CA LEU A 21 -17.72 -3.65 4.71
C LEU A 21 -17.37 -4.52 3.50
N LEU A 22 -17.01 -3.92 2.36
CA LEU A 22 -16.52 -4.65 1.19
C LEU A 22 -15.35 -5.59 1.56
N HIS A 23 -14.42 -5.12 2.38
CA HIS A 23 -13.27 -5.91 2.83
C HIS A 23 -13.65 -6.91 3.91
N VAL A 24 -14.55 -6.54 4.84
CA VAL A 24 -15.05 -7.50 5.85
C VAL A 24 -15.72 -8.69 5.18
N GLU A 25 -16.53 -8.47 4.15
CA GLU A 25 -17.21 -9.53 3.40
C GLU A 25 -16.23 -10.43 2.62
N ASN A 26 -15.23 -9.82 1.97
CA ASN A 26 -14.27 -10.54 1.13
C ASN A 26 -13.14 -11.24 1.89
N ALA A 27 -12.87 -10.86 3.14
CA ALA A 27 -11.80 -11.42 3.95
C ALA A 27 -12.24 -12.54 4.91
N ARG A 28 -13.55 -12.83 5.02
CA ARG A 28 -14.05 -13.89 5.91
C ARG A 28 -13.36 -15.22 5.61
N ASN A 29 -12.61 -15.73 6.60
CA ASN A 29 -11.87 -17.00 6.53
C ASN A 29 -10.88 -17.09 5.36
N ARG A 30 -10.33 -15.96 4.92
CA ARG A 30 -9.37 -15.87 3.81
C ARG A 30 -8.11 -15.14 4.25
N SER A 31 -7.00 -15.42 3.58
CA SER A 31 -5.81 -14.57 3.66
C SER A 31 -6.06 -13.25 2.93
N ILE A 32 -5.18 -12.26 3.16
CA ILE A 32 -5.22 -10.98 2.46
C ILE A 32 -5.05 -11.18 0.95
N LEU A 33 -4.14 -12.05 0.52
CA LEU A 33 -3.97 -12.42 -0.89
C LEU A 33 -5.25 -13.03 -1.49
N ALA A 34 -5.86 -14.00 -0.82
CA ALA A 34 -7.10 -14.62 -1.32
C ALA A 34 -8.28 -13.63 -1.35
N ALA A 35 -8.32 -12.68 -0.42
CA ALA A 35 -9.29 -11.58 -0.45
C ALA A 35 -9.04 -10.61 -1.60
N GLU A 36 -7.78 -10.27 -1.88
CA GLU A 36 -7.38 -9.45 -3.03
C GLU A 36 -7.84 -10.09 -4.33
N GLN A 37 -7.51 -11.36 -4.58
CA GLN A 37 -7.91 -12.07 -5.80
C GLN A 37 -9.44 -12.10 -5.99
N SER A 38 -10.19 -12.25 -4.90
CA SER A 38 -11.67 -12.17 -4.93
C SER A 38 -12.17 -10.78 -5.32
N LEU A 39 -11.61 -9.72 -4.73
CA LEU A 39 -11.97 -8.33 -5.03
C LEU A 39 -11.59 -7.94 -6.46
N GLU A 40 -10.45 -8.41 -6.92
CA GLU A 40 -9.95 -8.23 -8.27
C GLU A 40 -10.93 -8.80 -9.30
N LEU A 41 -11.38 -10.04 -9.11
CA LEU A 41 -12.41 -10.67 -9.95
C LEU A 41 -13.75 -9.91 -9.89
N GLN A 42 -14.21 -9.52 -8.70
CA GLN A 42 -15.44 -8.71 -8.53
C GLN A 42 -15.35 -7.35 -9.24
N SER A 43 -14.15 -6.78 -9.35
CA SER A 43 -13.91 -5.51 -10.05
C SER A 43 -13.70 -5.68 -11.57
N GLU A 44 -13.71 -6.91 -12.07
CA GLU A 44 -13.27 -7.32 -13.42
C GLU A 44 -11.84 -6.84 -13.73
N GLY A 45 -10.95 -6.87 -12.73
CA GLY A 45 -9.56 -6.46 -12.81
C GLY A 45 -9.32 -4.97 -13.07
N ARG A 46 -10.33 -4.13 -12.86
CA ARG A 46 -10.20 -2.66 -12.91
C ARG A 46 -9.76 -2.06 -11.58
N GLY A 47 -9.66 -2.91 -10.54
CA GLY A 47 -9.22 -2.55 -9.21
C GLY A 47 -10.37 -2.14 -8.29
N TRP A 48 -10.36 -2.62 -7.04
CA TRP A 48 -11.37 -2.29 -6.03
C TRP A 48 -11.21 -0.87 -5.46
N ALA A 49 -9.98 -0.34 -5.40
CA ALA A 49 -9.68 0.97 -4.82
C ALA A 49 -10.23 2.16 -5.64
N ARG A 50 -10.53 1.96 -6.94
CA ARG A 50 -10.92 3.02 -7.88
C ARG A 50 -12.13 3.85 -7.42
N ASN A 51 -13.03 3.23 -6.67
CA ASN A 51 -14.25 3.87 -6.15
C ASN A 51 -14.03 4.50 -4.77
N MET A 52 -12.98 4.10 -4.05
CA MET A 52 -12.70 4.49 -2.66
C MET A 52 -11.69 5.64 -2.54
N VAL A 53 -10.78 5.78 -3.52
CA VAL A 53 -9.64 6.72 -3.47
C VAL A 53 -10.02 8.18 -3.18
N ASN A 54 -11.20 8.63 -3.60
CA ASN A 54 -11.68 9.99 -3.34
C ASN A 54 -12.48 10.14 -2.02
N ARG A 55 -12.62 9.05 -1.26
CA ARG A 55 -13.41 8.94 -0.03
C ARG A 55 -12.54 8.56 1.15
N LEU A 56 -11.34 9.14 1.23
CA LEU A 56 -10.40 8.91 2.32
C LEU A 56 -10.33 10.13 3.26
N CYS A 57 -9.89 9.91 4.50
CA CYS A 57 -9.56 11.00 5.43
C CYS A 57 -8.25 11.73 5.11
N ILE A 58 -7.62 11.39 3.98
CA ILE A 58 -6.42 12.02 3.46
C ILE A 58 -6.73 12.49 2.04
N ASP A 59 -6.31 13.70 1.69
CA ASP A 59 -6.48 14.24 0.35
C ASP A 59 -5.42 13.71 -0.64
N LEU A 60 -5.59 14.02 -1.94
CA LEU A 60 -4.68 13.60 -3.00
C LEU A 60 -3.28 14.24 -2.90
N GLN A 61 -3.10 15.23 -2.03
CA GLN A 61 -1.81 15.83 -1.69
C GLN A 61 -1.16 15.16 -0.48
N GLY A 62 -1.82 14.16 0.12
CA GLY A 62 -1.31 13.37 1.23
C GLY A 62 -1.53 14.02 2.59
N ARG A 63 -2.36 15.08 2.65
CA ARG A 63 -2.65 15.81 3.89
C ARG A 63 -3.87 15.22 4.57
N VAL A 64 -3.79 15.08 5.89
CA VAL A 64 -4.93 14.67 6.72
C VAL A 64 -6.01 15.75 6.69
N ASN A 65 -7.22 15.39 6.28
CA ASN A 65 -8.38 16.27 6.32
C ASN A 65 -8.72 16.59 7.78
N GLN A 66 -8.73 17.88 8.14
CA GLN A 66 -9.13 18.35 9.47
C GLN A 66 -10.17 19.48 9.36
N PRO A 67 -11.44 19.24 9.73
CA PRO A 67 -12.01 17.96 10.17
C PRO A 67 -12.14 16.94 9.01
N CYS A 68 -12.03 15.65 9.31
CA CYS A 68 -12.49 14.61 8.39
C CYS A 68 -13.98 14.37 8.62
N THR A 69 -14.76 14.19 7.56
CA THR A 69 -16.17 13.77 7.69
C THR A 69 -16.27 12.28 7.39
N ARG A 70 -16.46 11.47 8.44
CA ARG A 70 -16.59 10.00 8.42
C ARG A 70 -18.00 9.60 8.81
N ASP A 71 -18.68 8.83 7.97
CA ASP A 71 -20.06 8.37 8.21
C ASP A 71 -20.99 9.54 8.59
N ASN A 72 -20.83 10.66 7.88
CA ASN A 72 -21.52 11.95 8.10
C ASN A 72 -21.19 12.68 9.41
N VAL A 73 -20.22 12.20 10.20
CA VAL A 73 -19.75 12.83 11.43
C VAL A 73 -18.41 13.51 11.20
N LYS A 74 -18.30 14.79 11.61
CA LYS A 74 -17.02 15.52 11.62
C LYS A 74 -16.19 15.08 12.82
N GLU A 75 -14.99 14.59 12.58
CA GLU A 75 -14.05 14.18 13.62
C GLU A 75 -12.61 14.58 13.30
N ASN A 76 -11.76 14.63 14.32
CA ASN A 76 -10.32 14.69 14.10
C ASN A 76 -9.82 13.28 13.75
N TYR A 77 -9.14 13.16 12.61
CA TYR A 77 -8.66 11.87 12.14
C TYR A 77 -7.60 11.24 13.06
N ILE A 78 -6.67 12.02 13.62
CA ILE A 78 -5.59 11.46 14.46
C ILE A 78 -6.01 11.32 15.92
N THR A 79 -6.85 12.23 16.42
CA THR A 79 -7.31 12.27 17.82
C THR A 79 -8.84 12.15 17.92
N PRO A 80 -9.42 10.94 17.74
CA PRO A 80 -10.86 10.72 17.85
C PRO A 80 -11.32 10.92 19.30
N ILE A 81 -12.50 11.49 19.50
CA ILE A 81 -13.09 11.67 20.85
C ILE A 81 -14.08 10.57 21.22
N ASP A 82 -14.52 9.78 20.25
CA ASP A 82 -15.45 8.68 20.38
C ASP A 82 -15.37 7.74 19.15
N HIS A 83 -16.01 6.59 19.26
CA HIS A 83 -16.04 5.56 18.21
C HIS A 83 -17.47 5.02 18.02
N PRO A 84 -17.94 4.85 16.78
CA PRO A 84 -19.20 4.19 16.52
C PRO A 84 -19.09 2.69 16.80
N VAL A 85 -20.03 2.14 17.54
CA VAL A 85 -20.13 0.70 17.84
C VAL A 85 -21.54 0.20 17.55
N THR A 86 -21.62 -1.09 17.23
CA THR A 86 -22.88 -1.85 17.18
C THR A 86 -22.86 -2.85 18.32
N VAL A 87 -23.94 -2.88 19.10
CA VAL A 87 -24.15 -3.81 20.22
C VAL A 87 -25.38 -4.64 19.91
N ARG A 88 -25.30 -5.95 20.14
CA ARG A 88 -26.40 -6.88 19.89
C ARG A 88 -26.45 -7.98 20.94
N LEU A 89 -27.63 -8.56 21.13
CA LEU A 89 -27.78 -9.75 21.95
C LEU A 89 -27.61 -11.00 21.06
N THR A 90 -26.76 -11.94 21.46
CA THR A 90 -26.54 -13.21 20.73
C THR A 90 -26.80 -14.43 21.61
N GLY A 91 -26.94 -15.60 20.97
CA GLY A 91 -27.30 -16.87 21.60
C GLY A 91 -28.80 -17.13 21.59
N ALA A 92 -29.28 -18.01 22.48
CA ALA A 92 -30.70 -18.36 22.58
C ALA A 92 -31.52 -17.23 23.23
N VAL A 93 -32.02 -16.31 22.41
CA VAL A 93 -32.92 -15.21 22.81
C VAL A 93 -34.38 -15.68 22.63
N PRO A 94 -35.27 -15.52 23.63
CA PRO A 94 -36.68 -15.90 23.47
C PRO A 94 -37.38 -15.10 22.36
N VAL A 95 -38.24 -15.77 21.59
CA VAL A 95 -39.00 -15.12 20.50
C VAL A 95 -39.97 -14.09 21.08
N GLY A 96 -39.96 -12.87 20.54
CA GLY A 96 -40.79 -11.76 21.02
C GLY A 96 -40.32 -11.15 22.34
N ALA A 97 -39.09 -11.46 22.79
CA ALA A 97 -38.50 -10.81 23.95
C ALA A 97 -38.23 -9.33 23.70
N THR A 98 -38.48 -8.52 24.73
CA THR A 98 -38.15 -7.09 24.74
C THR A 98 -36.87 -6.88 25.54
N CYS A 99 -35.94 -6.09 24.99
CA CYS A 99 -34.66 -5.79 25.59
C CYS A 99 -34.60 -4.33 26.01
N ALA A 100 -34.51 -4.09 27.33
CA ALA A 100 -34.24 -2.77 27.88
C ALA A 100 -32.73 -2.59 28.07
N TRP A 101 -32.12 -1.79 27.20
CA TRP A 101 -30.69 -1.50 27.18
C TRP A 101 -30.37 -0.25 28.01
N SER A 102 -29.26 -0.29 28.75
CA SER A 102 -28.63 0.88 29.34
C SER A 102 -27.13 0.93 29.06
N PHE A 103 -26.62 2.13 28.80
CA PHE A 103 -25.21 2.41 28.55
C PHE A 103 -24.76 3.52 29.49
N ASP A 104 -23.76 3.24 30.31
CA ASP A 104 -23.20 4.17 31.29
C ASP A 104 -21.71 4.40 31.00
N ASP A 105 -21.33 5.64 30.72
CA ASP A 105 -19.95 6.08 30.50
C ASP A 105 -19.42 7.01 31.62
N GLY A 106 -20.17 7.13 32.72
CA GLY A 106 -19.88 7.97 33.87
C GLY A 106 -20.38 9.42 33.76
N ASP A 107 -20.76 9.90 32.57
CA ASP A 107 -21.28 11.26 32.36
C ASP A 107 -22.82 11.26 32.15
N GLY A 108 -23.44 10.09 32.00
CA GLY A 108 -24.90 9.94 31.97
C GLY A 108 -25.36 8.56 31.49
N LEU A 109 -26.53 8.14 31.96
CA LEU A 109 -27.14 6.86 31.59
C LEU A 109 -28.00 7.03 30.33
N GLN A 110 -27.61 6.39 29.22
CA GLN A 110 -28.44 6.30 28.02
C GLN A 110 -29.30 5.04 28.11
N GLN A 111 -30.62 5.18 28.03
CA GLN A 111 -31.56 4.06 28.10
C GLN A 111 -32.40 3.96 26.83
N SER A 112 -32.69 2.73 26.42
CA SER A 112 -33.58 2.46 25.30
C SER A 112 -34.23 1.09 25.45
N THR A 113 -35.38 0.88 24.81
CA THR A 113 -36.09 -0.39 24.86
C THR A 113 -36.56 -0.75 23.47
N PHE A 114 -36.13 -1.91 22.99
CA PHE A 114 -36.36 -2.40 21.63
C PHE A 114 -36.64 -3.90 21.62
N ASP A 115 -37.05 -4.43 20.47
CA ASP A 115 -37.02 -5.88 20.24
C ASP A 115 -35.59 -6.39 20.40
N CYS A 116 -35.41 -7.55 21.04
CA CYS A 116 -34.09 -8.11 21.30
C CYS A 116 -33.30 -8.50 20.04
N ALA A 117 -33.95 -8.61 18.88
CA ALA A 117 -33.30 -8.83 17.58
C ALA A 117 -32.68 -7.55 16.99
N GLU A 118 -33.12 -6.36 17.43
CA GLU A 118 -32.64 -5.09 16.89
C GLU A 118 -31.26 -4.72 17.45
N PRO A 119 -30.26 -4.47 16.58
CA PRO A 119 -28.95 -4.02 17.03
C PRO A 119 -28.98 -2.55 17.48
N ILE A 120 -28.26 -2.24 18.54
CA ILE A 120 -28.09 -0.87 19.04
C ILE A 120 -26.84 -0.25 18.43
N ASN A 121 -27.00 0.91 17.79
CA ASN A 121 -25.89 1.71 17.29
C ASN A 121 -25.70 2.93 18.18
N LEU A 122 -24.50 3.11 18.72
CA LEU A 122 -24.13 4.23 19.57
C LEU A 122 -22.68 4.65 19.34
N ARG A 123 -22.29 5.81 19.88
CA ARG A 123 -20.89 6.24 19.92
C ARG A 123 -20.39 6.18 21.36
N VAL A 124 -19.30 5.45 21.59
CA VAL A 124 -18.66 5.31 22.90
C VAL A 124 -17.41 6.18 22.97
N ARG A 125 -17.16 6.78 24.13
CA ARG A 125 -16.10 7.78 24.31
C ARG A 125 -14.70 7.16 24.21
N TYR A 126 -13.78 7.85 23.55
CA TYR A 126 -12.38 7.43 23.47
C TYR A 126 -11.75 7.38 24.87
N GLY A 127 -10.96 6.33 25.13
CA GLY A 127 -10.18 6.20 26.37
C GLY A 127 -11.01 5.89 27.62
N ARG A 128 -12.35 5.80 27.51
CA ARG A 128 -13.25 5.45 28.60
C ARG A 128 -13.90 4.09 28.37
N GLN A 129 -14.36 3.51 29.46
CA GLN A 129 -15.16 2.30 29.45
C GLN A 129 -16.63 2.68 29.52
N THR A 130 -17.44 2.09 28.65
CA THR A 130 -18.90 2.18 28.70
C THR A 130 -19.45 0.85 29.18
N VAL A 131 -20.21 0.86 30.26
CA VAL A 131 -20.89 -0.33 30.79
C VAL A 131 -22.22 -0.49 30.06
N ALA A 132 -22.36 -1.58 29.30
CA ALA A 132 -23.60 -1.94 28.63
C ALA A 132 -24.35 -2.98 29.44
N THR A 133 -25.59 -2.69 29.81
CA THR A 133 -26.50 -3.62 30.51
C THR A 133 -27.74 -3.85 29.66
N VAL A 134 -28.26 -5.07 29.65
CA VAL A 134 -29.56 -5.38 29.03
C VAL A 134 -30.41 -6.21 29.97
N ASP A 135 -31.64 -5.78 30.15
CA ASP A 135 -32.71 -6.50 30.84
C ASP A 135 -33.64 -7.11 29.80
N VAL A 136 -33.62 -8.44 29.71
CA VAL A 136 -34.39 -9.23 28.73
C VAL A 136 -35.69 -9.72 29.38
N SER A 137 -36.83 -9.31 28.85
CA SER A 137 -38.15 -9.70 29.34
C SER A 137 -38.94 -10.45 28.26
N ALA A 138 -39.47 -11.63 28.59
CA ALA A 138 -40.22 -12.48 27.67
C ALA A 138 -41.48 -13.05 28.36
N GLY A 139 -42.59 -12.33 28.25
CA GLY A 139 -43.87 -12.77 28.84
C GLY A 139 -43.78 -12.97 30.38
N PRO A 140 -44.21 -14.12 30.92
CA PRO A 140 -44.23 -14.37 32.37
C PRO A 140 -42.87 -14.82 32.94
N ASP A 141 -41.86 -15.04 32.09
CA ASP A 141 -40.54 -15.49 32.56
C ASP A 141 -39.80 -14.36 33.32
N PRO A 142 -38.98 -14.70 34.33
CA PRO A 142 -38.21 -13.72 35.08
C PRO A 142 -37.25 -12.96 34.16
N THR A 143 -37.20 -11.64 34.33
CA THR A 143 -36.28 -10.76 33.59
C THR A 143 -34.84 -11.21 33.79
N GLN A 144 -34.13 -11.45 32.69
CA GLN A 144 -32.72 -11.83 32.72
C GLN A 144 -31.85 -10.61 32.47
N ARG A 145 -30.93 -10.31 33.39
CA ARG A 145 -29.97 -9.22 33.26
C ARG A 145 -28.62 -9.72 32.77
N LEU A 146 -28.05 -9.05 31.77
CA LEU A 146 -26.70 -9.26 31.27
C LEU A 146 -25.94 -7.93 31.27
N GLN A 147 -24.63 -8.00 31.45
CA GLN A 147 -23.77 -6.82 31.47
C GLN A 147 -22.44 -7.14 30.79
N THR A 148 -21.88 -6.16 30.09
CA THR A 148 -20.53 -6.20 29.52
C THR A 148 -19.88 -4.83 29.55
N GLU A 149 -18.56 -4.82 29.43
CA GLU A 149 -17.77 -3.61 29.29
C GLU A 149 -17.43 -3.39 27.81
N ILE A 150 -17.66 -2.16 27.33
CA ILE A 150 -17.29 -1.72 25.99
C ILE A 150 -16.12 -0.75 26.14
N ARG A 151 -14.95 -1.14 25.61
CA ARG A 151 -13.77 -0.29 25.57
C ARG A 151 -13.11 -0.45 24.21
N VAL A 152 -13.23 0.58 23.37
CA VAL A 152 -12.60 0.59 22.06
C VAL A 152 -11.11 0.89 22.22
N ARG A 153 -10.26 0.01 21.67
CA ARG A 153 -8.83 0.28 21.54
C ARG A 153 -8.56 0.92 20.18
N ASP A 154 -8.28 2.22 20.16
CA ASP A 154 -7.83 2.90 18.93
C ASP A 154 -6.31 2.77 18.80
N ILE A 155 -5.87 2.11 17.73
CA ILE A 155 -4.46 1.86 17.41
C ILE A 155 -3.98 2.90 16.40
N PHE A 156 -2.90 3.60 16.71
CA PHE A 156 -2.24 4.50 15.77
C PHE A 156 -1.07 3.82 15.07
N VAL A 157 -1.21 3.60 13.77
CA VAL A 157 -0.20 2.99 12.88
C VAL A 157 0.34 4.04 11.91
N ALA A 158 1.66 4.10 11.73
CA ALA A 158 2.28 4.88 10.67
C ALA A 158 2.98 3.96 9.65
N GLY A 159 2.83 4.27 8.37
CA GLY A 159 3.55 3.58 7.29
C GLY A 159 4.64 4.48 6.72
N LEU A 160 5.90 4.06 6.79
CA LEU A 160 7.05 4.81 6.30
C LEU A 160 7.88 3.95 5.35
N GLY A 161 8.69 4.59 4.50
CA GLY A 161 9.63 3.88 3.64
C GLY A 161 9.67 4.38 2.20
N ASP A 162 10.18 3.51 1.33
CA ASP A 162 10.42 3.74 -0.09
C ASP A 162 9.21 3.38 -0.98
N SER A 163 9.47 3.08 -2.25
CA SER A 163 8.47 2.74 -3.27
C SER A 163 7.70 1.45 -3.00
N ILE A 164 8.33 0.48 -2.32
CA ILE A 164 7.67 -0.77 -1.93
C ILE A 164 6.71 -0.50 -0.77
N ALA A 165 7.10 0.37 0.16
CA ALA A 165 6.21 0.84 1.22
C ALA A 165 5.05 1.69 0.67
N SER A 166 5.27 2.51 -0.36
CA SER A 166 4.22 3.38 -0.93
C SER A 166 3.20 2.62 -1.77
N GLY A 167 3.56 1.47 -2.34
CA GLY A 167 2.71 0.71 -3.26
C GLY A 167 2.86 1.11 -4.73
N GLU A 168 4.06 1.57 -5.11
CA GLU A 168 4.38 1.90 -6.50
C GLU A 168 4.08 0.72 -7.45
N GLY A 169 3.68 1.01 -8.68
CA GLY A 169 3.19 0.03 -9.65
C GLY A 169 1.70 -0.26 -9.57
N ASN A 170 1.00 0.21 -8.54
CA ASN A 170 -0.41 -0.11 -8.30
C ASN A 170 -1.26 1.15 -8.05
N PRO A 171 -1.51 1.99 -9.07
CA PRO A 171 -2.36 3.18 -8.91
C PRO A 171 -3.81 2.81 -8.52
N ASP A 172 -4.37 3.46 -7.51
CA ASP A 172 -5.74 3.22 -7.01
C ASP A 172 -6.80 3.20 -8.11
N ARG A 173 -6.64 4.06 -9.12
CA ARG A 173 -7.31 3.94 -10.41
C ARG A 173 -6.25 3.77 -11.51
N PRO A 174 -6.18 2.60 -12.16
CA PRO A 174 -5.21 2.38 -13.22
C PRO A 174 -5.57 3.26 -14.43
N LEU A 175 -4.58 3.47 -15.28
CA LEU A 175 -4.75 4.16 -16.54
C LEU A 175 -5.78 3.42 -17.40
N ALA A 176 -6.70 4.17 -18.00
CA ALA A 176 -7.52 3.65 -19.08
C ALA A 176 -6.75 3.79 -20.41
N LEU A 177 -6.59 2.68 -21.13
CA LEU A 177 -5.82 2.64 -22.38
C LEU A 177 -6.70 2.89 -23.61
N SER A 178 -6.11 3.49 -24.64
CA SER A 178 -6.67 3.59 -25.98
C SER A 178 -6.17 2.44 -26.84
N ASP A 179 -6.99 1.99 -27.78
CA ASP A 179 -6.58 1.03 -28.81
C ASP A 179 -5.72 1.68 -29.90
N GLU A 180 -5.59 3.01 -29.88
CA GLU A 180 -4.75 3.75 -30.80
C GLU A 180 -3.34 3.98 -30.25
N GLY A 181 -2.38 4.13 -31.15
CA GLY A 181 -0.98 4.40 -30.84
C GLY A 181 -0.71 5.84 -30.43
N PHE A 182 0.37 6.00 -29.66
CA PHE A 182 1.02 7.22 -29.25
C PHE A 182 2.51 7.15 -29.59
N CYS A 183 3.00 8.17 -30.27
CA CYS A 183 4.36 8.23 -30.79
C CYS A 183 5.38 8.62 -29.72
N PHE A 184 6.51 7.93 -29.68
CA PHE A 184 7.69 8.30 -28.93
C PHE A 184 8.88 8.43 -29.88
N ARG A 185 9.69 9.47 -29.69
CA ARG A 185 11.00 9.58 -30.35
C ARG A 185 11.97 8.58 -29.70
N SER A 186 12.99 8.17 -30.44
CA SER A 186 14.01 7.23 -29.98
C SER A 186 15.41 7.80 -30.20
N TYR A 187 16.37 7.39 -29.36
CA TYR A 187 17.79 7.73 -29.49
C TYR A 187 18.54 6.86 -30.50
N LEU A 188 17.87 5.89 -31.14
CA LEU A 188 18.47 5.04 -32.17
C LEU A 188 18.98 5.89 -33.34
N GLY A 189 20.23 5.65 -33.74
CA GLY A 189 21.16 6.55 -34.46
C GLY A 189 20.81 7.09 -35.86
N THR A 190 19.56 7.46 -36.11
CA THR A 190 19.17 8.35 -37.21
C THR A 190 18.18 9.38 -36.67
N ALA A 191 18.36 10.66 -37.04
CA ALA A 191 17.35 11.69 -36.80
C ALA A 191 16.02 11.23 -37.44
N GLY A 192 15.03 10.84 -36.62
CA GLY A 192 13.72 10.36 -37.09
C GLY A 192 13.30 8.95 -36.62
N ALA A 193 14.08 8.24 -35.80
CA ALA A 193 13.62 6.98 -35.24
C ALA A 193 12.47 7.23 -34.24
N GLN A 194 11.27 6.76 -34.56
CA GLN A 194 10.08 6.86 -33.73
C GLN A 194 9.41 5.48 -33.61
N TYR A 195 8.69 5.26 -32.52
CA TYR A 195 7.90 4.04 -32.32
C TYR A 195 6.58 4.39 -31.65
N TYR A 196 5.59 3.52 -31.81
CA TYR A 196 4.25 3.74 -31.25
C TYR A 196 3.94 2.73 -30.15
N ARG A 197 3.27 3.19 -29.10
CA ARG A 197 2.73 2.37 -28.00
C ARG A 197 1.30 2.79 -27.66
N PRO A 198 0.51 1.97 -26.97
CA PRO A 198 -0.88 2.32 -26.65
C PRO A 198 -1.01 3.70 -25.99
N SER A 199 -1.98 4.49 -26.43
CA SER A 199 -2.25 5.82 -25.87
C SER A 199 -3.17 5.75 -24.63
N ARG A 200 -3.50 6.92 -24.06
CA ARG A 200 -4.47 7.06 -22.97
C ARG A 200 -5.88 7.20 -23.53
N HIS A 201 -6.84 6.48 -22.96
CA HIS A 201 -8.25 6.60 -23.33
C HIS A 201 -8.74 8.05 -23.14
N GLY A 202 -9.43 8.57 -24.15
CA GLY A 202 -10.00 9.91 -24.11
C GLY A 202 -9.01 11.05 -24.39
N PHE A 203 -7.71 10.78 -24.50
CA PHE A 203 -6.74 11.80 -24.93
C PHE A 203 -6.97 12.16 -26.40
N LYS A 204 -7.23 13.43 -26.67
CA LYS A 204 -7.51 13.98 -28.02
C LYS A 204 -6.40 14.89 -28.54
N GLY A 205 -5.27 14.91 -27.86
CA GLY A 205 -4.10 15.70 -28.23
C GLY A 205 -3.29 15.14 -29.39
N GLY A 206 -2.14 15.77 -29.63
CA GLY A 206 -1.18 15.30 -30.63
C GLY A 206 -0.61 13.93 -30.25
N ARG A 207 -0.91 12.90 -31.06
CA ARG A 207 -0.42 11.53 -30.86
C ARG A 207 0.77 11.18 -31.73
N ALA A 208 1.00 11.94 -32.81
CA ALA A 208 2.19 11.84 -33.64
C ALA A 208 3.31 12.72 -33.06
N CYS A 209 4.56 12.33 -33.21
CA CYS A 209 5.70 13.05 -32.62
C CYS A 209 5.87 14.49 -33.16
N GLU A 210 5.29 14.80 -34.32
CA GLU A 210 5.28 16.13 -34.94
C GLU A 210 4.08 17.00 -34.49
N ALA A 211 3.14 16.44 -33.73
CA ALA A 211 1.94 17.13 -33.27
C ALA A 211 2.12 17.53 -31.80
N PRO A 212 2.53 18.77 -31.48
CA PRO A 212 2.79 19.17 -30.11
C PRO A 212 1.50 19.22 -29.28
N ASP A 213 1.63 18.92 -27.98
CA ASP A 213 0.62 19.19 -26.95
C ASP A 213 1.32 19.53 -25.63
N THR A 214 0.54 19.95 -24.64
CA THR A 214 0.99 20.30 -23.31
C THR A 214 0.96 19.09 -22.37
N LEU A 215 1.97 18.99 -21.51
CA LEU A 215 1.97 18.03 -20.40
C LEU A 215 0.69 18.14 -19.55
N ALA A 216 0.20 19.35 -19.31
CA ALA A 216 -1.02 19.60 -18.56
C ALA A 216 -2.27 18.93 -19.18
N ASN A 217 -2.37 18.87 -20.51
CA ASN A 217 -3.46 18.17 -21.19
C ASN A 217 -3.31 16.64 -21.03
N TRP A 218 -2.10 16.12 -21.26
CA TRP A 218 -1.78 14.71 -21.11
C TRP A 218 -2.09 14.17 -19.70
N GLN A 219 -1.75 14.94 -18.67
CA GLN A 219 -1.93 14.56 -17.27
C GLN A 219 -3.38 14.47 -16.80
N ARG A 220 -4.35 15.07 -17.52
CA ARG A 220 -5.78 14.94 -17.20
C ARG A 220 -6.27 13.49 -17.26
N TYR A 221 -5.55 12.66 -18.01
CA TYR A 221 -5.86 11.26 -18.26
C TYR A 221 -4.91 10.31 -17.52
N SER A 222 -4.12 10.78 -16.55
CA SER A 222 -3.22 9.94 -15.76
C SER A 222 -3.98 8.90 -14.92
N ALA A 223 -3.26 7.83 -14.55
CA ALA A 223 -3.63 6.99 -13.43
C ALA A 223 -3.77 7.84 -12.15
N LEU A 224 -4.54 7.35 -11.16
CA LEU A 224 -4.77 8.07 -9.91
C LEU A 224 -4.16 7.30 -8.75
N TRP A 225 -3.33 7.99 -7.98
CA TRP A 225 -2.81 7.58 -6.68
C TRP A 225 -3.52 8.38 -5.59
N PHE A 226 -3.78 7.80 -4.42
CA PHE A 226 -4.30 8.57 -3.29
C PHE A 226 -3.29 9.60 -2.78
N ASN A 227 -2.01 9.49 -3.18
CA ASN A 227 -1.05 10.57 -3.13
C ASN A 227 -0.09 10.50 -4.33
N ALA A 228 -0.32 11.35 -5.34
CA ALA A 228 0.52 11.39 -6.55
C ALA A 228 1.99 11.78 -6.29
N PRO A 229 2.31 12.77 -5.41
CA PRO A 229 3.71 13.14 -5.13
C PRO A 229 4.61 11.99 -4.66
N CYS A 230 4.04 10.97 -4.02
CA CYS A 230 4.77 9.83 -3.47
C CYS A 230 4.33 8.47 -4.03
N HIS A 231 3.47 8.45 -5.05
CA HIS A 231 2.76 7.25 -5.54
C HIS A 231 2.26 6.37 -4.38
N ARG A 232 1.56 6.96 -3.40
CA ARG A 232 0.95 6.16 -2.33
C ARG A 232 -0.35 5.53 -2.83
N SER A 233 -0.50 4.24 -2.54
CA SER A 233 -1.60 3.40 -3.02
C SER A 233 -2.26 2.59 -1.90
N LEU A 234 -3.59 2.45 -1.95
CA LEU A 234 -4.34 1.55 -1.07
C LEU A 234 -3.93 0.10 -1.29
N TYR A 235 -3.32 -0.20 -2.44
CA TYR A 235 -2.67 -1.45 -2.75
C TYR A 235 -1.22 -1.55 -2.22
N SER A 236 -0.78 -0.70 -1.29
CA SER A 236 0.46 -0.96 -0.53
C SER A 236 0.26 -2.07 0.49
N TYR A 237 1.33 -2.81 0.81
CA TYR A 237 1.27 -3.80 1.89
C TYR A 237 0.97 -3.13 3.25
N GLN A 238 1.40 -1.89 3.44
CA GLN A 238 1.20 -1.13 4.67
C GLN A 238 -0.28 -0.82 4.91
N ALA A 239 -0.95 -0.28 3.90
CA ALA A 239 -2.39 -0.01 3.95
C ALA A 239 -3.19 -1.30 4.19
N ARG A 240 -2.83 -2.40 3.49
CA ARG A 240 -3.50 -3.69 3.66
C ARG A 240 -3.27 -4.33 5.01
N THR A 241 -2.07 -4.24 5.58
CA THR A 241 -1.80 -4.74 6.93
C THR A 241 -2.67 -4.01 7.96
N ALA A 242 -2.72 -2.68 7.88
CA ALA A 242 -3.54 -1.87 8.77
C ALA A 242 -5.05 -2.13 8.60
N LEU A 243 -5.51 -2.30 7.36
CA LEU A 243 -6.90 -2.68 7.05
C LEU A 243 -7.23 -4.08 7.56
N ALA A 244 -6.32 -5.04 7.40
CA ALA A 244 -6.51 -6.41 7.86
C ALA A 244 -6.59 -6.51 9.39
N LEU A 245 -5.80 -5.71 10.12
CA LEU A 245 -5.95 -5.56 11.57
C LEU A 245 -7.38 -5.09 11.91
N ALA A 246 -7.87 -4.05 11.23
CA ALA A 246 -9.21 -3.52 11.45
C ALA A 246 -10.31 -4.54 11.10
N VAL A 247 -10.13 -5.35 10.06
CA VAL A 247 -11.08 -6.40 9.66
C VAL A 247 -11.10 -7.56 10.66
N ARG A 248 -9.92 -8.02 11.11
CA ARG A 248 -9.76 -9.21 11.95
C ARG A 248 -10.18 -8.98 13.41
N TYR A 249 -9.88 -7.81 13.97
CA TYR A 249 -10.16 -7.52 15.38
C TYR A 249 -11.36 -6.57 15.49
N THR A 250 -12.45 -7.06 16.07
CA THR A 250 -13.75 -6.35 16.11
C THR A 250 -13.83 -5.24 17.14
N HIS A 251 -12.99 -5.27 18.17
CA HIS A 251 -13.00 -4.33 19.29
C HIS A 251 -11.97 -3.19 19.17
N ILE A 252 -11.33 -3.07 18.00
CA ILE A 252 -10.33 -2.03 17.74
C ILE A 252 -10.80 -1.06 16.66
N ALA A 253 -10.26 0.16 16.72
CA ALA A 253 -10.24 1.08 15.59
C ALA A 253 -8.78 1.25 15.15
N VAL A 254 -8.52 1.32 13.84
CA VAL A 254 -7.17 1.51 13.30
C VAL A 254 -7.08 2.87 12.62
N THR A 255 -6.29 3.77 13.23
CA THR A 255 -5.89 5.04 12.64
C THR A 255 -4.58 4.83 11.89
N PHE A 256 -4.61 4.89 10.56
CA PHE A 256 -3.42 4.68 9.73
C PHE A 256 -2.93 5.97 9.09
N LEU A 257 -1.68 6.34 9.30
CA LEU A 257 -1.03 7.49 8.67
C LEU A 257 0.02 7.02 7.63
N PRO A 258 -0.34 6.97 6.34
CA PRO A 258 0.58 6.62 5.26
C PRO A 258 1.52 7.79 4.93
N LEU A 259 2.82 7.59 5.12
CA LEU A 259 3.88 8.57 4.86
C LEU A 259 4.93 8.08 3.85
N ALA A 260 5.00 6.78 3.58
CA ALA A 260 5.93 6.18 2.61
C ALA A 260 5.95 6.93 1.26
N CYS A 261 7.11 6.96 0.62
CA CYS A 261 7.29 7.74 -0.61
C CYS A 261 8.23 7.05 -1.58
N THR A 262 7.78 6.87 -2.82
CA THR A 262 8.65 6.38 -3.90
C THR A 262 9.89 7.26 -4.07
N GLY A 263 11.04 6.61 -4.14
CA GLY A 263 12.34 7.25 -4.23
C GLY A 263 13.02 7.59 -2.91
N ALA A 264 12.35 7.38 -1.77
CA ALA A 264 12.98 7.64 -0.49
C ALA A 264 14.17 6.71 -0.26
N SER A 265 15.31 7.29 0.13
CA SER A 265 16.38 6.63 0.86
C SER A 265 16.19 6.91 2.36
N ILE A 266 17.07 6.41 3.22
CA ILE A 266 17.06 6.82 4.63
C ILE A 266 17.39 8.31 4.75
N ALA A 267 18.39 8.78 4.00
CA ALA A 267 18.82 10.18 4.06
C ALA A 267 17.78 11.13 3.44
N ASP A 268 17.32 10.83 2.22
CA ASP A 268 16.42 11.67 1.44
C ASP A 268 15.02 11.06 1.39
N GLY A 269 13.99 11.86 1.65
CA GLY A 269 12.61 11.40 1.72
C GLY A 269 12.20 10.92 3.10
N LEU A 270 12.96 10.01 3.71
CA LEU A 270 12.63 9.53 5.05
C LEU A 270 13.01 10.55 6.14
N LEU A 271 14.29 10.94 6.19
CA LEU A 271 14.82 11.91 7.16
C LEU A 271 14.92 13.34 6.60
N GLY A 272 15.24 13.48 5.32
CA GLY A 272 15.25 14.72 4.56
C GLY A 272 14.03 14.88 3.65
N SER A 273 13.80 16.08 3.13
CA SER A 273 12.80 16.27 2.06
C SER A 273 13.26 15.64 0.76
N GLN A 274 12.33 15.24 -0.11
CA GLN A 274 12.65 14.75 -1.45
C GLN A 274 11.81 15.45 -2.51
N ARG A 275 12.21 15.35 -3.77
CA ARG A 275 11.40 15.85 -4.89
C ARG A 275 10.12 15.02 -5.07
N ALA A 276 9.02 15.70 -5.35
CA ALA A 276 7.75 15.05 -5.70
C ALA A 276 7.87 14.30 -7.04
N ARG A 277 7.29 13.10 -7.11
CA ARG A 277 7.38 12.20 -8.26
C ARG A 277 6.40 12.56 -9.36
N GLU A 278 5.16 12.83 -8.98
CA GLU A 278 4.10 13.30 -9.85
C GLU A 278 3.33 14.45 -9.18
N CYS A 279 2.92 15.44 -9.97
CA CYS A 279 2.09 16.52 -9.48
C CYS A 279 0.61 16.08 -9.55
N PRO A 280 -0.19 16.25 -8.48
CA PRO A 280 -1.59 15.88 -8.51
C PRO A 280 -2.34 16.70 -9.58
N PRO A 281 -3.31 16.10 -10.29
CA PRO A 281 -4.13 16.82 -11.27
C PRO A 281 -4.99 17.86 -10.54
N GLY A 282 -4.61 19.13 -10.61
CA GLY A 282 -5.30 20.26 -9.97
C GLY A 282 -5.46 21.47 -10.88
N LYS A 283 -6.51 22.28 -10.63
CA LYS A 283 -6.84 23.46 -11.45
C LYS A 283 -5.76 24.56 -11.46
N SER A 284 -4.89 24.60 -10.46
CA SER A 284 -3.90 25.66 -10.26
C SER A 284 -2.50 25.35 -10.80
N GLY A 285 -2.23 24.11 -11.26
CA GLY A 285 -0.92 23.74 -11.81
C GLY A 285 0.28 23.85 -10.86
N VAL A 286 0.07 24.15 -9.57
CA VAL A 286 1.16 24.30 -8.60
C VAL A 286 1.65 22.91 -8.20
N CYS A 287 2.73 22.48 -8.83
CA CYS A 287 3.49 21.33 -8.36
C CYS A 287 4.34 21.75 -7.16
N ASN A 288 4.03 21.22 -5.98
CA ASN A 288 5.00 21.25 -4.90
C ASN A 288 6.19 20.40 -5.35
N THR A 289 7.29 21.05 -5.76
CA THR A 289 8.49 20.36 -6.24
C THR A 289 9.17 19.56 -5.15
N SER A 290 8.77 19.70 -3.88
CA SER A 290 9.31 18.98 -2.74
C SER A 290 8.19 18.40 -1.87
N VAL A 291 8.43 17.20 -1.34
CA VAL A 291 7.68 16.51 -0.29
C VAL A 291 8.55 16.53 0.97
N ASN A 292 7.94 16.77 2.13
CA ASN A 292 8.69 16.84 3.38
C ASN A 292 9.23 15.47 3.79
N ALA A 293 10.15 15.48 4.75
CA ALA A 293 10.64 14.27 5.39
C ALA A 293 9.51 13.53 6.11
N GLN A 294 9.39 12.23 5.87
CA GLN A 294 8.35 11.39 6.48
C GLN A 294 8.41 11.41 8.02
N VAL A 295 9.62 11.31 8.59
CA VAL A 295 9.80 11.35 10.05
C VAL A 295 9.44 12.71 10.63
N ALA A 296 9.66 13.80 9.90
CA ALA A 296 9.29 15.14 10.34
C ALA A 296 7.75 15.30 10.36
N GLU A 297 7.06 14.85 9.31
CA GLU A 297 5.58 14.87 9.26
C GLU A 297 4.96 14.02 10.38
N LEU A 298 5.51 12.83 10.63
CA LEU A 298 5.06 11.97 11.74
C LEU A 298 5.26 12.66 13.10
N ARG A 299 6.42 13.29 13.32
CA ARG A 299 6.71 14.02 14.57
C ARG A 299 5.75 15.19 14.78
N GLU A 300 5.44 15.93 13.72
CA GLU A 300 4.47 17.02 13.77
C GLU A 300 3.08 16.50 14.11
N ALA A 301 2.63 15.44 13.43
CA ALA A 301 1.33 14.80 13.70
C ALA A 301 1.22 14.31 15.15
N LEU A 302 2.26 13.64 15.67
CA LEU A 302 2.31 13.18 17.07
C LEU A 302 2.32 14.33 18.07
N THR A 303 3.07 15.40 17.78
CA THR A 303 3.11 16.59 18.65
C THR A 303 1.73 17.25 18.71
N ALA A 304 1.07 17.41 17.56
CA ALA A 304 -0.28 17.95 17.49
C ALA A 304 -1.32 17.03 18.15
N ALA A 305 -1.12 15.71 18.09
CA ALA A 305 -1.98 14.74 18.75
C ALA A 305 -1.86 14.83 20.27
N LYS A 306 -0.63 14.80 20.82
CA LYS A 306 -0.35 14.90 22.26
C LYS A 306 -0.88 16.18 22.90
N LYS A 307 -0.88 17.30 22.17
CA LYS A 307 -1.49 18.56 22.63
C LYS A 307 -3.00 18.45 22.89
N ARG A 308 -3.70 17.59 22.14
CA ARG A 308 -5.16 17.40 22.26
C ARG A 308 -5.52 16.20 23.13
N GLN A 309 -4.69 15.16 23.08
CA GLN A 309 -4.84 13.90 23.79
C GLN A 309 -3.47 13.46 24.33
N PRO A 310 -3.11 13.82 25.58
CA PRO A 310 -1.78 13.56 26.14
C PRO A 310 -1.35 12.09 26.10
N ASP A 311 -2.30 11.17 26.27
CA ASP A 311 -2.07 9.73 26.26
C ASP A 311 -1.99 9.12 24.84
N ARG A 312 -2.16 9.94 23.78
CA ARG A 312 -2.11 9.45 22.39
C ARG A 312 -0.66 9.14 22.00
N THR A 313 -0.37 7.85 21.82
CA THR A 313 0.92 7.34 21.39
C THR A 313 0.88 6.78 19.97
N LEU A 314 2.06 6.56 19.38
CA LEU A 314 2.21 5.74 18.19
C LEU A 314 2.37 4.28 18.63
N ASP A 315 1.53 3.40 18.12
CA ASP A 315 1.50 1.99 18.55
C ASP A 315 2.34 1.10 17.65
N LEU A 316 2.42 1.42 16.35
CA LEU A 316 3.11 0.60 15.36
C LEU A 316 3.68 1.47 14.22
N VAL A 317 4.88 1.11 13.76
CA VAL A 317 5.44 1.59 12.49
C VAL A 317 5.58 0.41 11.55
N LEU A 318 5.06 0.51 10.34
CA LEU A 318 5.39 -0.37 9.22
C LEU A 318 6.48 0.31 8.39
N LEU A 319 7.55 -0.42 8.06
CA LEU A 319 8.73 0.15 7.41
C LEU A 319 9.33 -0.78 6.34
N SER A 320 9.63 -0.23 5.16
CA SER A 320 10.56 -0.82 4.17
C SER A 320 11.42 0.30 3.60
N VAL A 321 12.73 0.28 3.86
CA VAL A 321 13.67 1.30 3.37
C VAL A 321 15.09 0.75 3.32
N GLY A 322 15.85 1.09 2.28
CA GLY A 322 17.24 0.64 2.13
C GLY A 322 17.61 0.22 0.71
N ALA A 323 16.64 -0.14 -0.14
CA ALA A 323 16.90 -0.49 -1.54
C ALA A 323 17.48 0.70 -2.32
N ASN A 324 16.93 1.91 -2.14
CA ASN A 324 17.45 3.11 -2.79
C ASN A 324 18.82 3.53 -2.23
N ASP A 325 19.09 3.26 -0.95
CA ASP A 325 20.38 3.53 -0.31
C ASP A 325 21.54 2.67 -0.87
N VAL A 326 21.22 1.54 -1.54
CA VAL A 326 22.19 0.68 -2.23
C VAL A 326 22.04 0.72 -3.75
N TYR A 327 21.41 1.77 -4.28
CA TYR A 327 21.24 2.01 -5.71
C TYR A 327 20.49 0.90 -6.47
N PHE A 328 19.53 0.23 -5.83
CA PHE A 328 18.81 -0.90 -6.43
C PHE A 328 18.12 -0.55 -7.75
N SER A 329 17.50 0.63 -7.86
CA SER A 329 16.93 1.13 -9.12
C SER A 329 17.99 1.29 -10.23
N GLY A 330 19.23 1.63 -9.85
CA GLY A 330 20.38 1.66 -10.75
C GLY A 330 20.82 0.28 -11.23
N LEU A 331 20.71 -0.76 -10.39
CA LEU A 331 20.94 -2.15 -10.80
C LEU A 331 19.88 -2.62 -11.80
N VAL A 332 18.61 -2.31 -11.54
CA VAL A 332 17.50 -2.62 -12.46
C VAL A 332 17.72 -1.95 -13.81
N ALA A 333 18.10 -0.67 -13.82
CA ALA A 333 18.45 0.04 -15.05
C ALA A 333 19.66 -0.58 -15.77
N ASP A 334 20.68 -1.03 -15.03
CA ASP A 334 21.83 -1.73 -15.62
C ASP A 334 21.43 -3.03 -16.33
N VAL A 335 20.48 -3.77 -15.77
CA VAL A 335 19.97 -5.02 -16.36
C VAL A 335 19.15 -4.76 -17.63
N ILE A 336 18.20 -3.84 -17.59
CA ILE A 336 17.16 -3.70 -18.64
C ILE A 336 17.62 -2.84 -19.83
N VAL A 337 18.48 -1.85 -19.62
CA VAL A 337 18.89 -0.92 -20.70
C VAL A 337 20.06 -1.53 -21.47
N ASP A 338 19.85 -1.87 -22.74
CA ASP A 338 20.83 -2.69 -23.50
C ASP A 338 21.63 -1.90 -24.53
N THR A 339 21.03 -0.89 -25.16
CA THR A 339 21.68 -0.10 -26.22
C THR A 339 22.79 0.81 -25.68
N ALA A 340 23.94 0.83 -26.38
CA ALA A 340 25.13 1.54 -25.92
C ALA A 340 24.93 3.06 -25.72
N THR A 341 24.12 3.69 -26.58
CA THR A 341 23.83 5.13 -26.52
C THR A 341 23.08 5.49 -25.23
N GLU A 342 21.97 4.80 -24.95
CA GLU A 342 21.15 5.01 -23.76
C GLU A 342 21.89 4.63 -22.48
N ARG A 343 22.67 3.54 -22.50
CA ARG A 343 23.57 3.18 -21.38
C ARG A 343 24.58 4.29 -21.09
N THR A 344 25.16 4.92 -22.13
CA THR A 344 26.09 6.04 -21.96
C THR A 344 25.41 7.27 -21.37
N LEU A 345 24.20 7.58 -21.82
CA LEU A 345 23.39 8.69 -21.29
C LEU A 345 23.03 8.46 -19.82
N PHE A 346 22.56 7.27 -19.46
CA PHE A 346 22.13 6.95 -18.10
C PHE A 346 23.26 6.83 -17.09
N ARG A 347 24.44 6.36 -17.52
CA ARG A 347 25.65 6.44 -16.69
C ARG A 347 26.03 7.90 -16.40
N ARG A 348 25.94 8.78 -17.40
CA ARG A 348 26.24 10.22 -17.21
C ARG A 348 25.22 10.94 -16.34
N SER A 349 23.96 10.49 -16.33
CA SER A 349 22.91 11.05 -15.48
C SER A 349 22.82 10.44 -14.07
N GLY A 350 23.68 9.47 -13.74
CA GLY A 350 23.71 8.81 -12.43
C GLY A 350 22.54 7.86 -12.16
N VAL A 351 21.88 7.36 -13.21
CA VAL A 351 20.67 6.50 -13.09
C VAL A 351 21.02 5.00 -13.16
N MET A 352 22.28 4.65 -13.42
CA MET A 352 22.78 3.27 -13.44
C MET A 352 23.79 3.04 -12.32
N ALA A 353 23.78 1.85 -11.74
CA ALA A 353 24.74 1.39 -10.74
C ALA A 353 25.21 -0.03 -11.08
N SER A 354 26.44 -0.36 -10.71
CA SER A 354 26.96 -1.73 -10.78
C SER A 354 26.75 -2.48 -9.47
N VAL A 355 26.86 -3.81 -9.51
CA VAL A 355 26.84 -4.65 -8.30
C VAL A 355 27.94 -4.24 -7.32
N ASP A 356 29.10 -3.81 -7.81
CA ASP A 356 30.20 -3.38 -6.95
C ASP A 356 29.89 -2.05 -6.25
N ASP A 357 29.26 -1.09 -6.94
CA ASP A 357 28.80 0.17 -6.31
C ASP A 357 27.77 -0.12 -5.21
N SER A 358 26.80 -1.00 -5.49
CA SER A 358 25.79 -1.43 -4.53
C SER A 358 26.38 -2.19 -3.35
N ARG A 359 27.39 -3.03 -3.58
CA ARG A 359 28.11 -3.76 -2.52
C ARG A 359 28.90 -2.82 -1.63
N ASP A 360 29.55 -1.81 -2.19
CA ASP A 360 30.27 -0.79 -1.42
C ASP A 360 29.30 0.02 -0.55
N ALA A 361 28.16 0.47 -1.10
CA ALA A 361 27.13 1.16 -0.32
C ALA A 361 26.52 0.26 0.77
N LEU A 362 26.21 -1.00 0.45
CA LEU A 362 25.66 -1.99 1.38
C LEU A 362 26.57 -2.24 2.59
N THR A 363 27.88 -2.28 2.36
CA THR A 363 28.86 -2.64 3.40
C THR A 363 29.38 -1.43 4.18
N ARG A 364 29.47 -0.24 3.56
CA ARG A 364 30.10 0.94 4.17
C ARG A 364 29.11 2.01 4.61
N GLU A 365 28.06 2.25 3.82
CA GLU A 365 27.16 3.40 4.01
C GLU A 365 25.88 3.01 4.73
N LEU A 366 25.21 1.93 4.28
CA LEU A 366 23.94 1.49 4.82
C LEU A 366 23.96 1.22 6.33
N PRO A 367 25.01 0.61 6.93
CA PRO A 367 25.07 0.44 8.38
C PRO A 367 25.00 1.76 9.15
N GLN A 368 25.64 2.83 8.63
CA GLN A 368 25.61 4.16 9.23
C GLN A 368 24.24 4.83 9.05
N SER A 369 23.61 4.66 7.89
CA SER A 369 22.24 5.12 7.68
C SER A 369 21.25 4.45 8.65
N PHE A 370 21.42 3.16 8.95
CA PHE A 370 20.62 2.47 9.96
C PHE A 370 20.83 3.01 11.39
N VAL A 371 22.01 3.55 11.73
CA VAL A 371 22.20 4.27 13.01
C VAL A 371 21.28 5.50 13.06
N LYS A 372 21.34 6.34 12.03
CA LYS A 372 20.51 7.57 11.95
C LYS A 372 19.00 7.24 11.95
N LEU A 373 18.61 6.17 11.25
CA LEU A 373 17.24 5.67 11.22
C LEU A 373 16.73 5.35 12.63
N ARG A 374 17.50 4.58 13.42
CA ARG A 374 17.13 4.22 14.79
C ARG A 374 17.06 5.44 15.69
N GLU A 375 18.04 6.34 15.63
CA GLU A 375 18.06 7.58 16.40
C GLU A 375 16.81 8.44 16.12
N ALA A 376 16.34 8.45 14.87
CA ALA A 376 15.16 9.19 14.46
C ALA A 376 13.83 8.53 14.88
N LEU A 377 13.73 7.20 14.81
CA LEU A 377 12.49 6.46 15.08
C LEU A 377 12.28 6.14 16.56
N LYS A 378 13.34 5.82 17.31
CA LYS A 378 13.25 5.36 18.71
C LYS A 378 12.42 6.29 19.60
N PRO A 379 12.55 7.63 19.53
CA PRO A 379 11.72 8.54 20.32
C PRO A 379 10.23 8.54 19.92
N LEU A 380 9.91 8.21 18.67
CA LEU A 380 8.53 8.23 18.16
C LEU A 380 7.71 7.02 18.63
N VAL A 381 8.39 5.90 18.89
CA VAL A 381 7.78 4.64 19.37
C VAL A 381 7.97 4.41 20.87
N GLY A 382 8.22 5.47 21.64
CA GLY A 382 8.34 5.39 23.10
C GLY A 382 9.60 4.68 23.60
N GLY A 383 10.67 4.64 22.80
CA GLY A 383 11.94 4.01 23.15
C GLY A 383 12.06 2.53 22.75
N ASP A 384 10.98 1.92 22.28
CA ASP A 384 10.89 0.49 21.95
C ASP A 384 10.85 0.27 20.43
N LEU A 385 12.02 -0.02 19.84
CA LEU A 385 12.13 -0.25 18.40
C LEU A 385 11.52 -1.57 17.93
N SER A 386 11.12 -2.48 18.83
CA SER A 386 10.36 -3.67 18.43
C SER A 386 8.99 -3.32 17.83
N ARG A 387 8.47 -2.11 18.12
CA ARG A 387 7.26 -1.55 17.50
C ARG A 387 7.44 -1.09 16.05
N VAL A 388 8.66 -1.13 15.53
CA VAL A 388 8.95 -0.95 14.10
C VAL A 388 8.95 -2.34 13.46
N VAL A 389 7.91 -2.65 12.71
CA VAL A 389 7.82 -3.85 11.87
C VAL A 389 8.48 -3.51 10.53
N TYR A 390 9.73 -3.95 10.40
CA TYR A 390 10.53 -3.85 9.20
C TYR A 390 10.18 -5.02 8.26
N VAL A 391 9.48 -4.74 7.16
CA VAL A 391 9.13 -5.72 6.15
C VAL A 391 10.17 -5.70 5.04
N SER A 392 10.84 -6.82 4.86
CA SER A 392 11.90 -6.99 3.85
C SER A 392 11.37 -6.92 2.42
N TYR A 393 12.27 -6.81 1.47
CA TYR A 393 11.99 -6.99 0.05
C TYR A 393 11.99 -8.47 -0.33
N ALA A 394 11.52 -8.78 -1.53
CA ALA A 394 11.74 -10.07 -2.18
C ALA A 394 12.65 -9.91 -3.40
N ASN A 395 13.25 -11.01 -3.85
CA ASN A 395 13.98 -11.01 -5.10
C ASN A 395 13.00 -11.00 -6.29
N PRO A 396 12.99 -9.94 -7.12
CA PRO A 396 11.99 -9.81 -8.17
C PRO A 396 12.24 -10.73 -9.38
N ALA A 397 13.40 -11.38 -9.43
CA ALA A 397 13.91 -12.10 -10.58
C ALA A 397 13.84 -13.63 -10.42
N LEU A 398 13.12 -14.16 -9.44
CA LEU A 398 13.02 -15.60 -9.22
C LEU A 398 11.71 -16.17 -9.75
N ALA A 399 11.76 -17.34 -10.36
CA ALA A 399 10.61 -18.14 -10.74
C ALA A 399 10.92 -19.64 -10.51
N ASP A 400 9.93 -20.52 -10.69
CA ASP A 400 10.12 -21.98 -10.69
C ASP A 400 10.90 -22.52 -9.48
N GLY A 401 10.55 -22.07 -8.28
CA GLY A 401 11.14 -22.52 -7.02
C GLY A 401 12.47 -21.86 -6.67
N GLY A 402 12.69 -20.60 -7.11
CA GLY A 402 13.90 -19.84 -6.79
C GLY A 402 14.96 -19.83 -7.89
N VAL A 403 14.61 -20.19 -9.12
CA VAL A 403 15.49 -20.11 -10.29
C VAL A 403 15.48 -18.68 -10.84
N PRO A 404 16.65 -18.04 -11.04
CA PRO A 404 16.70 -16.73 -11.67
C PRO A 404 16.11 -16.75 -13.09
N CYS A 405 15.31 -15.74 -13.41
CA CYS A 405 14.76 -15.49 -14.73
C CYS A 405 15.87 -15.50 -15.79
N ARG A 406 15.60 -16.09 -16.95
CA ARG A 406 16.58 -16.21 -18.04
C ARG A 406 16.94 -14.85 -18.68
N GLY A 407 16.14 -13.82 -18.45
CA GLY A 407 16.23 -12.54 -19.14
C GLY A 407 15.62 -12.59 -20.54
N GLY A 408 15.88 -11.56 -21.33
CA GLY A 408 15.30 -11.36 -22.65
C GLY A 408 14.34 -10.17 -22.73
N ARG A 409 13.61 -10.10 -23.84
CA ARG A 409 12.68 -9.01 -24.15
C ARG A 409 11.25 -9.23 -23.65
N ALA A 410 10.89 -10.44 -23.22
CA ALA A 410 9.57 -10.75 -22.68
C ALA A 410 9.23 -9.78 -21.52
N GLY A 411 8.11 -9.07 -21.61
CA GLY A 411 7.69 -8.09 -20.59
C GLY A 411 8.50 -6.78 -20.57
N PHE A 412 9.51 -6.65 -21.42
CA PHE A 412 10.38 -5.46 -21.49
C PHE A 412 10.38 -4.79 -22.87
N ASP A 413 9.60 -5.29 -23.83
CA ASP A 413 9.60 -4.80 -25.21
C ASP A 413 8.74 -3.54 -25.45
N ILE A 414 8.16 -2.96 -24.40
CA ILE A 414 7.54 -1.63 -24.43
C ILE A 414 8.51 -0.55 -24.94
N HIS A 415 9.82 -0.73 -24.78
CA HIS A 415 10.82 0.14 -25.37
C HIS A 415 11.76 -0.63 -26.31
N PRO A 416 12.14 -0.08 -27.48
CA PRO A 416 13.10 -0.74 -28.38
C PRO A 416 14.44 -1.06 -27.70
N SER A 417 14.91 -0.17 -26.85
CA SER A 417 16.21 -0.27 -26.14
C SER A 417 16.21 -1.17 -24.90
N PHE A 418 15.07 -1.77 -24.56
CA PHE A 418 14.92 -2.60 -23.38
C PHE A 418 15.06 -4.09 -23.68
N ASN A 419 15.84 -4.75 -22.84
CA ASN A 419 16.12 -6.17 -22.84
C ASN A 419 16.74 -6.52 -21.48
N ALA A 420 16.14 -7.44 -20.72
CA ALA A 420 16.72 -7.89 -19.47
C ALA A 420 17.94 -8.77 -19.77
N ASP A 421 19.14 -8.21 -19.72
CA ASP A 421 20.35 -8.94 -20.09
C ASP A 421 20.59 -10.15 -19.17
N PRO A 422 20.70 -11.37 -19.72
CA PRO A 422 20.80 -12.59 -18.92
C PRO A 422 21.97 -12.60 -17.93
N GLN A 423 23.14 -12.08 -18.35
CA GLN A 423 24.34 -12.12 -17.51
C GLN A 423 24.28 -11.09 -16.38
N ARG A 424 23.84 -9.86 -16.70
CA ARG A 424 23.64 -8.80 -15.69
C ARG A 424 22.56 -9.22 -14.70
N LEU A 425 21.44 -9.76 -15.19
CA LEU A 425 20.34 -10.25 -14.38
C LEU A 425 20.78 -11.35 -13.41
N ALA A 426 21.51 -12.36 -13.87
CA ALA A 426 22.00 -13.42 -13.01
C ALA A 426 22.91 -12.89 -11.89
N ARG A 427 23.80 -11.93 -12.20
CA ARG A 427 24.67 -11.29 -11.20
C ARG A 427 23.87 -10.49 -10.17
N VAL A 428 22.92 -9.67 -10.62
CA VAL A 428 22.08 -8.87 -9.73
C VAL A 428 21.19 -9.77 -8.86
N SER A 429 20.55 -10.79 -9.43
CA SER A 429 19.75 -11.77 -8.67
C SER A 429 20.58 -12.45 -7.59
N THR A 430 21.81 -12.87 -7.91
CA THR A 430 22.73 -13.47 -6.94
C THR A 430 23.09 -12.50 -5.81
N PHE A 431 23.41 -11.24 -6.14
CA PHE A 431 23.69 -10.20 -5.14
C PHE A 431 22.50 -9.97 -4.20
N VAL A 432 21.28 -9.96 -4.73
CA VAL A 432 20.06 -9.77 -3.93
C VAL A 432 19.89 -10.86 -2.89
N ASP A 433 19.95 -12.12 -3.30
CA ASP A 433 19.69 -13.27 -2.39
C ASP A 433 20.84 -13.51 -1.41
N THR A 434 22.08 -13.34 -1.85
CA THR A 434 23.26 -13.78 -1.07
C THR A 434 23.87 -12.67 -0.23
N GLU A 435 23.66 -11.40 -0.58
CA GLU A 435 24.29 -10.26 0.08
C GLU A 435 23.27 -9.27 0.62
N PHE A 436 22.42 -8.71 -0.26
CA PHE A 436 21.53 -7.60 0.12
C PHE A 436 20.48 -8.00 1.16
N LEU A 437 19.65 -9.01 0.88
CA LEU A 437 18.56 -9.41 1.79
C LEU A 437 19.11 -9.93 3.15
N PRO A 438 20.16 -10.78 3.19
CA PRO A 438 20.75 -11.21 4.46
C PRO A 438 21.36 -10.05 5.27
N GLN A 439 22.06 -9.11 4.62
CA GLN A 439 22.64 -7.96 5.30
C GLN A 439 21.53 -7.03 5.84
N LEU A 440 20.46 -6.81 5.07
CA LEU A 440 19.33 -6.00 5.51
C LEU A 440 18.67 -6.57 6.77
N LYS A 441 18.48 -7.89 6.83
CA LYS A 441 18.03 -8.61 8.04
C LYS A 441 19.00 -8.40 9.20
N GLY A 442 20.30 -8.51 8.93
CA GLY A 442 21.36 -8.28 9.91
C GLY A 442 21.28 -6.89 10.53
N LEU A 443 21.12 -5.87 9.68
CA LEU A 443 20.94 -4.48 10.09
C LEU A 443 19.66 -4.31 10.92
N ALA A 444 18.49 -4.67 10.41
CA ALA A 444 17.22 -4.46 11.12
C ALA A 444 17.16 -5.19 12.48
N THR A 445 17.72 -6.39 12.59
CA THR A 445 17.70 -7.21 13.82
C THR A 445 18.87 -6.98 14.77
N CYS A 446 19.77 -6.03 14.46
CA CYS A 446 20.98 -5.78 15.24
C CYS A 446 21.88 -7.02 15.42
N THR A 447 22.02 -7.83 14.37
CA THR A 447 22.84 -9.04 14.38
C THR A 447 24.12 -8.88 13.55
N ARG A 448 24.08 -9.22 12.25
CA ARG A 448 25.26 -9.18 11.37
C ARG A 448 25.43 -7.80 10.74
N GLY A 449 26.65 -7.25 10.81
CA GLY A 449 27.03 -6.00 10.13
C GLY A 449 26.34 -4.75 10.66
N ALA A 450 25.57 -4.87 11.74
CA ALA A 450 24.82 -3.78 12.35
C ALA A 450 25.67 -2.99 13.34
N LEU A 451 25.48 -1.68 13.34
CA LEU A 451 26.03 -0.77 14.34
C LEU A 451 24.91 -0.45 15.34
N CYS A 452 24.77 -1.25 16.39
CA CYS A 452 23.78 -1.06 17.46
C CYS A 452 24.47 -0.83 18.79
N ARG A 453 24.00 0.16 19.57
CA ARG A 453 24.57 0.48 20.89
C ARG A 453 24.05 -0.50 21.94
N ASP A 454 22.77 -0.82 21.84
CA ASP A 454 22.09 -1.82 22.66
C ASP A 454 21.27 -2.73 21.74
N PRO A 455 21.81 -3.91 21.35
CA PRO A 455 21.14 -4.79 20.40
C PRO A 455 19.71 -5.20 20.78
N GLU A 456 19.40 -5.32 22.08
CA GLU A 456 18.06 -5.70 22.55
C GLU A 456 17.07 -4.54 22.41
N ALA A 457 17.49 -3.31 22.73
CA ALA A 457 16.66 -2.12 22.63
C ALA A 457 16.65 -1.48 21.23
N ASP A 458 17.62 -1.84 20.37
CA ASP A 458 17.81 -1.26 19.04
C ASP A 458 17.30 -2.15 17.90
N ARG A 459 16.93 -3.40 18.18
CA ARG A 459 16.38 -4.32 17.17
C ARG A 459 14.94 -3.94 16.79
N MET A 460 14.64 -4.08 15.51
CA MET A 460 13.30 -3.98 14.94
C MET A 460 12.66 -5.37 14.82
N THR A 461 11.34 -5.42 14.72
CA THR A 461 10.64 -6.66 14.36
C THR A 461 10.79 -6.88 12.86
N PHE A 462 11.44 -7.96 12.43
CA PHE A 462 11.76 -8.20 11.02
C PHE A 462 10.83 -9.24 10.38
N VAL A 463 10.36 -8.96 9.17
CA VAL A 463 9.43 -9.83 8.42
C VAL A 463 10.00 -10.14 7.03
N ASP A 464 10.27 -11.42 6.78
CA ASP A 464 10.74 -11.96 5.50
C ASP A 464 9.96 -13.20 5.03
N ALA A 465 8.91 -13.63 5.75
CA ALA A 465 8.17 -14.86 5.46
C ALA A 465 7.57 -14.93 4.04
N HIS A 466 7.32 -13.79 3.39
CA HIS A 466 6.82 -13.73 2.01
C HIS A 466 7.90 -14.10 0.97
N GLN A 467 9.19 -14.00 1.28
CA GLN A 467 10.28 -14.21 0.32
C GLN A 467 10.24 -15.60 -0.31
N ALA A 468 9.91 -16.64 0.47
CA ALA A 468 9.81 -18.01 -0.01
C ALA A 468 8.72 -18.16 -1.07
N THR A 469 7.55 -17.55 -0.88
CA THR A 469 6.47 -17.58 -1.88
C THR A 469 6.82 -16.76 -3.12
N PHE A 470 7.50 -15.63 -2.97
CA PHE A 470 7.92 -14.79 -4.10
C PHE A 470 8.90 -15.50 -5.05
N ALA A 471 9.57 -16.56 -4.60
CA ALA A 471 10.50 -17.35 -5.41
C ALA A 471 9.84 -18.00 -6.64
N ASP A 472 8.51 -18.12 -6.66
CA ASP A 472 7.72 -18.64 -7.79
C ASP A 472 7.03 -17.53 -8.62
N HIS A 473 7.17 -16.26 -8.20
CA HIS A 473 6.30 -15.17 -8.64
C HIS A 473 7.06 -13.92 -9.14
N GLY A 474 8.31 -14.08 -9.56
CA GLY A 474 9.11 -13.01 -10.16
C GLY A 474 8.56 -12.52 -11.50
N PHE A 475 9.24 -11.55 -12.11
CA PHE A 475 8.71 -10.84 -13.28
C PHE A 475 8.53 -11.74 -14.52
N CYS A 476 9.23 -12.87 -14.60
CA CYS A 476 9.13 -13.83 -15.71
C CYS A 476 8.21 -15.02 -15.41
N ALA A 477 7.49 -15.01 -14.28
CA ALA A 477 6.54 -16.05 -13.95
C ALA A 477 5.31 -15.95 -14.87
N HIS A 478 4.91 -17.09 -15.43
CA HIS A 478 3.76 -17.20 -16.33
C HIS A 478 2.92 -18.43 -15.98
N SER A 479 1.62 -18.37 -16.27
CA SER A 479 0.71 -19.49 -16.07
C SER A 479 -0.31 -19.58 -17.20
N GLY A 480 -0.77 -20.82 -17.47
CA GLY A 480 -1.91 -21.05 -18.34
C GLY A 480 -3.21 -20.37 -17.86
N ASN A 481 -3.28 -19.96 -16.59
CA ASN A 481 -4.40 -19.25 -16.00
C ASN A 481 -4.22 -17.72 -16.01
N ASP A 482 -3.12 -17.20 -16.55
CA ASP A 482 -2.93 -15.76 -16.70
C ASP A 482 -4.06 -15.15 -17.57
N PRO A 483 -4.34 -13.84 -17.41
CA PRO A 483 -5.42 -13.20 -18.16
C PRO A 483 -5.27 -13.41 -19.66
N GLU A 484 -6.40 -13.54 -20.36
CA GLU A 484 -6.40 -13.84 -21.80
C GLU A 484 -5.62 -12.81 -22.62
N PHE A 485 -5.73 -11.53 -22.27
CA PHE A 485 -4.95 -10.47 -22.90
C PHE A 485 -3.45 -10.70 -22.73
N ASP A 486 -2.98 -10.95 -21.51
CA ASP A 486 -1.57 -11.17 -21.20
C ASP A 486 -1.01 -12.35 -22.02
N ARG A 487 -1.70 -13.50 -22.02
CA ARG A 487 -1.29 -14.69 -22.80
C ARG A 487 -1.29 -14.47 -24.30
N ALA A 488 -2.23 -13.66 -24.82
CA ALA A 488 -2.36 -13.42 -26.26
C ALA A 488 -1.45 -12.30 -26.78
N CYS A 489 -1.14 -11.30 -25.95
CA CYS A 489 -0.58 -10.03 -26.40
C CYS A 489 0.79 -9.68 -25.81
N PHE A 490 1.18 -10.24 -24.66
CA PHE A 490 2.54 -10.10 -24.14
C PHE A 490 3.37 -11.31 -24.55
N ALA A 491 4.02 -11.19 -25.71
CA ALA A 491 4.71 -12.30 -26.33
C ALA A 491 6.04 -12.60 -25.63
N GLU A 492 6.29 -13.87 -25.32
CA GLU A 492 7.53 -14.33 -24.69
C GLU A 492 8.78 -14.08 -25.55
N ASN A 493 8.62 -13.92 -26.86
CA ASN A 493 9.71 -13.55 -27.76
C ASN A 493 10.00 -12.03 -27.80
N GLY A 494 9.25 -11.22 -27.04
CA GLY A 494 9.39 -9.77 -26.98
C GLY A 494 8.94 -9.05 -28.26
N GLN A 495 7.92 -9.59 -28.93
CA GLN A 495 7.27 -9.01 -30.11
C GLN A 495 5.78 -8.70 -29.83
N SER A 496 5.50 -8.04 -28.72
CA SER A 496 4.15 -7.67 -28.28
C SER A 496 3.58 -6.50 -29.10
N PHE A 497 4.45 -5.60 -29.55
CA PHE A 497 4.08 -4.34 -30.18
C PHE A 497 4.36 -4.31 -31.68
N ASN A 498 3.49 -3.64 -32.42
CA ASN A 498 3.62 -3.47 -33.86
C ASN A 498 4.85 -2.59 -34.21
N PRO A 499 5.83 -3.10 -34.97
CA PRO A 499 7.04 -2.35 -35.32
C PRO A 499 6.82 -1.35 -36.48
N ASP A 500 5.75 -1.51 -37.27
CA ASP A 500 5.46 -0.63 -38.40
C ASP A 500 4.80 0.68 -37.93
N ILE A 501 5.49 1.80 -38.09
CA ILE A 501 5.06 3.10 -37.56
C ILE A 501 3.74 3.62 -38.15
N VAL A 502 3.33 3.13 -39.33
CA VAL A 502 2.09 3.56 -39.98
C VAL A 502 0.90 2.83 -39.36
N SER A 503 0.94 1.49 -39.37
CA SER A 503 -0.14 0.69 -38.80
C SER A 503 -0.18 0.75 -37.27
N ALA A 504 0.95 0.93 -36.59
CA ALA A 504 1.01 1.05 -35.13
C ALA A 504 0.30 2.31 -34.58
N ALA A 505 0.06 3.33 -35.41
CA ALA A 505 -0.70 4.51 -35.03
C ALA A 505 -2.19 4.19 -34.76
N SER A 506 -2.77 3.21 -35.46
CA SER A 506 -4.15 2.74 -35.25
C SER A 506 -4.23 1.39 -34.53
N GLN A 507 -3.16 0.60 -34.57
CA GLN A 507 -3.10 -0.75 -34.00
C GLN A 507 -1.71 -1.02 -33.41
N PRO A 508 -1.44 -0.55 -32.18
CA PRO A 508 -0.13 -0.64 -31.54
C PRO A 508 0.21 -2.06 -31.06
N MET A 509 -0.79 -2.93 -30.89
CA MET A 509 -0.61 -4.33 -30.46
C MET A 509 -0.48 -5.27 -31.65
N LEU A 510 0.51 -6.17 -31.63
CA LEU A 510 0.73 -7.13 -32.72
C LEU A 510 -0.30 -8.28 -32.71
N CYS A 511 -0.82 -8.65 -31.53
CA CYS A 511 -1.79 -9.74 -31.34
C CYS A 511 -3.18 -9.48 -31.97
N GLY A 512 -3.47 -8.25 -32.43
CA GLY A 512 -4.76 -7.88 -33.01
C GLY A 512 -5.86 -7.50 -32.01
N ARG A 513 -5.63 -7.61 -30.70
CA ARG A 513 -6.55 -7.14 -29.65
C ARG A 513 -6.34 -5.67 -29.32
N GLY A 514 -7.39 -5.04 -28.78
CA GLY A 514 -7.32 -3.67 -28.28
C GLY A 514 -6.57 -3.60 -26.96
N ALA A 515 -5.66 -2.63 -26.80
CA ALA A 515 -4.96 -2.41 -25.53
C ALA A 515 -5.93 -2.05 -24.39
N SER A 516 -7.12 -1.52 -24.71
CA SER A 516 -8.20 -1.25 -23.75
C SER A 516 -8.77 -2.52 -23.08
N GLU A 517 -8.48 -3.71 -23.60
CA GLU A 517 -8.88 -4.98 -23.01
C GLU A 517 -8.00 -5.40 -21.83
N TYR A 518 -6.79 -4.85 -21.68
CA TYR A 518 -5.91 -5.14 -20.56
C TYR A 518 -6.58 -4.84 -19.21
N ARG A 519 -6.30 -5.68 -18.22
CA ARG A 519 -6.80 -5.53 -16.84
C ARG A 519 -5.64 -5.60 -15.86
N ALA A 520 -5.25 -4.44 -15.33
CA ALA A 520 -4.09 -4.30 -14.46
C ALA A 520 -4.16 -5.11 -13.16
N TYR A 521 -5.37 -5.42 -12.69
CA TYR A 521 -5.61 -6.09 -11.42
C TYR A 521 -6.32 -7.44 -11.61
N LEU A 522 -6.21 -8.11 -12.75
CA LEU A 522 -6.58 -9.53 -12.79
C LEU A 522 -5.43 -10.38 -12.20
N PRO A 523 -5.77 -11.44 -11.44
CA PRO A 523 -4.78 -12.37 -10.88
C PRO A 523 -3.89 -12.96 -11.97
N ARG A 524 -2.60 -13.11 -11.67
CA ARG A 524 -1.61 -13.66 -12.59
C ARG A 524 -0.46 -14.34 -11.84
N ALA A 525 0.30 -15.17 -12.54
CA ALA A 525 1.43 -15.90 -11.97
C ALA A 525 2.52 -14.97 -11.43
N ARG A 526 2.69 -13.79 -12.01
CA ARG A 526 3.74 -12.84 -11.64
C ARG A 526 3.24 -11.82 -10.63
N TRP A 527 3.88 -11.81 -9.46
CA TRP A 527 3.69 -10.81 -8.43
C TRP A 527 4.60 -9.60 -8.60
N ILE A 528 5.44 -9.58 -9.64
CA ILE A 528 6.28 -8.46 -10.00
C ILE A 528 5.81 -7.89 -11.34
N ARG A 529 5.65 -6.56 -11.40
CA ARG A 529 5.36 -5.82 -12.63
C ARG A 529 6.59 -5.83 -13.53
N ASP A 530 6.42 -6.19 -14.80
CA ASP A 530 7.44 -5.92 -15.81
C ASP A 530 7.28 -4.49 -16.35
N ALA A 531 8.08 -4.12 -17.36
CA ALA A 531 8.02 -2.77 -17.92
C ALA A 531 6.76 -2.55 -18.77
N ASN A 532 6.24 -3.60 -19.43
CA ASN A 532 4.99 -3.54 -20.16
C ASN A 532 3.82 -3.26 -19.21
N ASP A 533 3.72 -3.94 -18.07
CA ASP A 533 2.64 -3.67 -17.12
C ASP A 533 2.71 -2.30 -16.50
N SER A 534 3.92 -1.86 -16.14
CA SER A 534 4.16 -0.54 -15.55
C SER A 534 3.64 0.55 -16.50
N TYR A 535 3.94 0.41 -17.78
CA TYR A 535 3.40 1.29 -18.81
C TYR A 535 1.88 1.19 -18.91
N PHE A 536 1.32 -0.02 -18.96
CA PHE A 536 -0.11 -0.24 -19.14
C PHE A 536 -0.95 0.15 -17.91
N ALA A 537 -0.39 0.08 -16.70
CA ALA A 537 -1.07 0.39 -15.46
C ALA A 537 -1.00 1.87 -15.11
N ALA A 538 0.13 2.54 -15.35
CA ALA A 538 0.37 3.90 -14.87
C ALA A 538 0.79 4.89 -15.97
N MET A 539 1.73 4.51 -16.85
CA MET A 539 2.29 5.39 -17.90
C MET A 539 2.75 6.75 -17.34
N THR A 540 3.44 6.74 -16.20
CA THR A 540 3.75 7.94 -15.43
C THR A 540 4.71 8.86 -16.18
N TYR A 541 4.47 10.17 -16.12
CA TYR A 541 5.42 11.16 -16.61
C TYR A 541 6.43 11.52 -15.50
N PRO A 542 7.75 11.47 -15.77
CA PRO A 542 8.79 11.52 -14.73
C PRO A 542 9.09 12.95 -14.24
N GLN A 543 8.09 13.65 -13.70
CA GLN A 543 8.23 15.04 -13.22
C GLN A 543 9.19 15.20 -12.04
N GLY A 544 9.47 14.11 -11.31
CA GLY A 544 10.40 14.11 -10.19
C GLY A 544 11.88 14.07 -10.54
N LEU A 545 12.26 13.97 -11.82
CA LEU A 545 13.67 13.91 -12.22
C LEU A 545 14.39 15.27 -12.20
N PRO A 546 15.71 15.32 -11.94
CA PRO A 546 16.51 16.55 -12.08
C PRO A 546 16.30 17.28 -13.41
N ALA A 547 16.47 18.61 -13.43
CA ALA A 547 16.25 19.40 -14.64
C ALA A 547 17.08 18.94 -15.86
N ALA A 548 18.29 18.42 -15.62
CA ALA A 548 19.16 17.89 -16.66
C ALA A 548 18.65 16.58 -17.32
N SER A 549 17.69 15.90 -16.69
CA SER A 549 17.08 14.65 -17.19
C SER A 549 15.56 14.76 -17.35
N GLN A 550 15.02 15.99 -17.31
CA GLN A 550 13.61 16.23 -17.59
C GLN A 550 13.35 16.07 -19.09
N PRO A 551 12.34 15.28 -19.50
CA PRO A 551 11.96 15.21 -20.90
C PRO A 551 11.43 16.57 -21.38
N THR A 552 11.74 16.92 -22.63
CA THR A 552 11.41 18.24 -23.20
C THR A 552 9.93 18.39 -23.54
N ASP A 553 9.28 17.30 -23.95
CA ASP A 553 7.86 17.22 -24.25
C ASP A 553 7.31 15.80 -24.02
N ILE A 554 6.01 15.62 -24.27
CA ILE A 554 5.32 14.34 -24.18
C ILE A 554 5.57 13.41 -25.38
N HIS A 555 6.61 13.60 -26.19
CA HIS A 555 7.06 12.66 -27.22
C HIS A 555 8.56 12.39 -27.11
N ASP A 556 9.21 12.98 -26.11
CA ASP A 556 10.65 12.97 -25.90
C ASP A 556 11.17 11.54 -25.69
N ALA A 557 12.35 11.27 -26.26
CA ALA A 557 12.97 9.95 -26.17
C ALA A 557 13.36 9.58 -24.73
N THR A 558 13.75 10.56 -23.90
CA THR A 558 13.98 10.35 -22.46
C THR A 558 12.70 9.86 -21.80
N TRP A 559 11.56 10.47 -22.14
CA TRP A 559 10.28 10.04 -21.59
C TRP A 559 9.89 8.65 -22.07
N GLY A 560 10.08 8.33 -23.35
CA GLY A 560 9.84 6.99 -23.88
C GLY A 560 10.52 5.91 -23.04
N VAL A 561 11.81 6.11 -22.74
CA VAL A 561 12.58 5.19 -21.89
C VAL A 561 12.05 5.18 -20.45
N LEU A 562 11.84 6.36 -19.85
CA LEU A 562 11.49 6.47 -18.43
C LEU A 562 10.05 6.04 -18.13
N SER A 563 9.10 6.26 -19.04
CA SER A 563 7.67 5.98 -18.85
C SER A 563 7.39 4.51 -18.54
N ALA A 564 8.24 3.62 -19.06
CA ALA A 564 8.15 2.19 -18.86
C ALA A 564 8.69 1.75 -17.49
N VAL A 565 9.62 2.50 -16.87
CA VAL A 565 10.27 2.13 -15.60
C VAL A 565 9.72 2.92 -14.41
N TYR A 566 9.45 4.22 -14.59
CA TYR A 566 9.04 5.18 -13.56
C TYR A 566 7.60 4.98 -13.04
N GLY A 567 6.83 4.09 -13.70
CA GLY A 567 5.47 3.72 -13.32
C GLY A 567 5.38 2.51 -12.39
N GLY A 568 6.51 1.93 -11.99
CA GLY A 568 6.58 0.76 -11.10
C GLY A 568 7.04 -0.53 -11.76
N ALA A 569 7.90 -0.48 -12.79
CA ALA A 569 8.54 -1.70 -13.27
C ALA A 569 9.40 -2.31 -12.16
N VAL A 570 9.41 -3.64 -12.10
CA VAL A 570 10.13 -4.45 -11.09
C VAL A 570 9.59 -4.23 -9.66
N HIS A 571 8.41 -3.62 -9.50
CA HIS A 571 7.72 -3.50 -8.22
C HIS A 571 6.67 -4.61 -8.04
N PRO A 572 6.30 -4.96 -6.79
CA PRO A 572 5.21 -5.88 -6.54
C PRO A 572 3.89 -5.42 -7.18
N SER A 573 3.10 -6.35 -7.68
CA SER A 573 1.71 -6.13 -8.07
C SER A 573 0.80 -6.01 -6.83
N ALA A 574 -0.50 -5.82 -7.03
CA ALA A 574 -1.46 -5.82 -5.94
C ALA A 574 -1.45 -7.14 -5.17
N GLU A 575 -1.37 -8.27 -5.87
CA GLU A 575 -1.18 -9.61 -5.29
C GLU A 575 0.14 -9.72 -4.52
N GLY A 576 1.24 -9.23 -5.09
CA GLY A 576 2.54 -9.21 -4.40
C GLY A 576 2.49 -8.42 -3.09
N HIS A 577 1.87 -7.24 -3.08
CA HIS A 577 1.66 -6.47 -1.85
C HIS A 577 0.68 -7.14 -0.88
N ALA A 578 -0.31 -7.87 -1.36
CA ALA A 578 -1.22 -8.65 -0.52
C ALA A 578 -0.49 -9.81 0.16
N ALA A 579 0.40 -10.51 -0.55
CA ALA A 579 1.28 -11.55 0.01
C ALA A 579 2.28 -10.98 1.04
N MET A 580 2.85 -9.80 0.78
CA MET A 580 3.67 -9.09 1.77
C MET A 580 2.87 -8.72 3.02
N ALA A 581 1.61 -8.29 2.86
CA ALA A 581 0.73 -7.98 3.98
C ALA A 581 0.33 -9.23 4.78
N ASP A 582 0.12 -10.37 4.11
CA ASP A 582 -0.09 -11.67 4.78
C ASP A 582 1.09 -12.05 5.68
N ALA A 583 2.32 -11.77 5.25
CA ALA A 583 3.51 -11.96 6.08
C ALA A 583 3.64 -10.93 7.21
N ALA A 584 3.21 -9.67 7.00
CA ALA A 584 3.34 -8.60 7.98
C ALA A 584 2.29 -8.66 9.10
N LEU A 585 1.08 -9.14 8.80
CA LEU A 585 -0.05 -9.15 9.73
C LEU A 585 0.25 -9.90 11.05
N PRO A 586 0.80 -11.12 11.06
CA PRO A 586 1.12 -11.83 12.30
C PRO A 586 2.08 -11.05 13.21
N ALA A 587 3.12 -10.44 12.62
CA ALA A 587 4.08 -9.64 13.36
C ALA A 587 3.44 -8.37 13.95
N ALA A 588 2.64 -7.67 13.14
CA ALA A 588 1.90 -6.49 13.60
C ALA A 588 0.92 -6.83 14.74
N SER A 589 0.17 -7.93 14.61
CA SER A 589 -0.74 -8.42 15.65
C SER A 589 -0.02 -8.77 16.95
N ALA A 590 1.14 -9.43 16.85
CA ALA A 590 1.95 -9.82 18.01
C ALA A 590 2.53 -8.59 18.73
N VAL A 591 3.11 -7.64 18.00
CA VAL A 591 3.63 -6.38 18.55
C VAL A 591 2.52 -5.58 19.25
N LEU A 592 1.32 -5.59 18.68
CA LEU A 592 0.16 -4.93 19.27
C LEU A 592 -0.50 -5.75 20.40
N GLY A 593 -0.12 -7.00 20.62
CA GLY A 593 -0.71 -7.89 21.63
C GLY A 593 -2.20 -8.17 21.38
N LEU A 594 -2.63 -8.28 20.12
CA LEU A 594 -4.04 -8.43 19.75
C LEU A 594 -4.55 -9.87 19.78
N ASP A 595 -3.67 -10.86 19.68
CA ASP A 595 -4.02 -12.29 19.76
C ASP A 595 -4.04 -12.81 21.21
N ALA A 596 -3.75 -11.97 22.21
CA ALA A 596 -3.88 -12.34 23.61
C ALA A 596 -5.37 -12.46 24.00
N VAL A 597 -5.75 -13.60 24.59
CA VAL A 597 -7.12 -13.84 25.08
C VAL A 597 -7.43 -12.81 26.19
N PRO A 598 -8.50 -12.00 26.08
CA PRO A 598 -8.91 -11.11 27.16
C PRO A 598 -9.26 -11.91 28.42
N PRO A 599 -8.96 -11.43 29.64
CA PRO A 599 -9.41 -12.09 30.86
C PRO A 599 -10.95 -12.17 30.89
N ASN A 600 -11.44 -13.38 31.22
CA ASN A 600 -12.84 -13.80 31.11
C ASN A 600 -13.87 -12.84 31.73
N VAL A 601 -14.98 -12.66 31.01
CA VAL A 601 -16.22 -12.03 31.48
C VAL A 601 -16.79 -12.80 32.68
N THR A 602 -16.86 -12.16 33.86
CA THR A 602 -17.50 -12.70 35.05
C THR A 602 -19.03 -12.64 34.93
N ARG A 603 -19.70 -13.79 34.87
CA ARG A 603 -21.16 -13.88 35.06
C ARG A 603 -21.47 -13.66 36.54
N GLY A 604 -21.77 -12.42 36.92
CA GLY A 604 -22.34 -12.10 38.23
C GLY A 604 -23.82 -12.45 38.26
N PHE A 605 -24.20 -13.49 39.01
CA PHE A 605 -25.59 -13.65 39.44
C PHE A 605 -25.88 -12.63 40.54
N LEU A 606 -26.91 -11.80 40.38
CA LEU A 606 -27.38 -10.93 41.44
C LEU A 606 -27.94 -11.77 42.62
N PRO A 607 -27.62 -11.44 43.88
CA PRO A 607 -28.27 -12.06 45.02
C PRO A 607 -29.75 -11.69 45.04
N GLN A 608 -30.61 -12.69 45.19
CA GLN A 608 -32.05 -12.50 45.39
C GLN A 608 -32.29 -11.64 46.62
N LEU A 609 -32.96 -10.50 46.43
CA LEU A 609 -33.56 -9.73 47.53
C LEU A 609 -34.63 -10.59 48.19
N LEU A 610 -34.36 -11.04 49.42
CA LEU A 610 -35.36 -11.66 50.28
C LEU A 610 -36.46 -10.64 50.62
N PRO A 611 -37.76 -10.97 50.48
CA PRO A 611 -38.84 -10.11 50.94
C PRO A 611 -38.79 -9.97 52.46
N GLY A 612 -38.95 -8.74 52.94
CA GLY A 612 -38.98 -8.43 54.36
C GLY A 612 -40.06 -9.22 55.11
N ALA A 613 -39.67 -9.80 56.24
CA ALA A 613 -40.61 -10.27 57.25
C ALA A 613 -40.99 -9.08 58.14
N GLN A 614 -42.27 -8.68 58.07
CA GLN A 614 -42.94 -7.98 59.15
C GLN A 614 -43.17 -8.97 60.30
N GLN A 615 -42.43 -8.79 61.40
CA GLN A 615 -42.89 -8.68 62.80
C GLN A 615 -41.70 -8.75 63.75
#